data_AF-A0A4R7JFS8-F1
#
_entry.id   AF-A0A4R7JFS8-F1
#
_cell.length_a   1.000
_cell.length_b   1.000
_cell.length_c   1.000
_cell.angle_alpha   90.00
_cell.angle_beta   90.00
_cell.angle_gamma   90.00
#
_symmetry.space_group_name_H-M   'P 1'
#
loop_
_entity.id
_entity.type
_entity.pdbx_description
1 polymer ?
#
loop_
_entity_poly.entity_id
_entity_poly.type
_entity_poly.pdbx_seq_one_letter_code
_entity_poly.pdbx_strand_id
1 'polypeptide(L)'
;MLAVCVLVLTGSAGCDSGGGGGPEAGDSATPVGRLLDATDEEGRRYREVDAESAPEAGIEVQPEADDSWDVRVTVRGFRFSPEGAEAKAVAGRGVAHLFLDGDLLTRLRGPRYRLAAGLVPRGTHQLTVRLYADDDTVWAVDGEPVESTADITASDAEPTGATQPEDIEGRTVTGPAADR
;
A
#
# COMPACT_ATOMS: atom_id res chain seq x y z
N MET A 1 6.04 -67.66 44.32
CA MET A 1 6.21 -68.72 43.31
C MET A 1 5.18 -68.50 42.22
N LEU A 2 5.66 -68.25 41.00
CA LEU A 2 5.14 -68.66 39.68
C LEU A 2 3.61 -68.79 39.48
N ALA A 3 3.09 -68.09 38.47
CA ALA A 3 2.49 -68.71 37.27
C ALA A 3 1.97 -67.60 36.34
N VAL A 4 2.65 -67.30 35.22
CA VAL A 4 2.53 -67.94 33.88
C VAL A 4 1.65 -67.10 32.96
N CYS A 5 2.27 -66.62 31.89
CA CYS A 5 1.68 -65.95 30.74
C CYS A 5 0.66 -66.83 30.02
N VAL A 6 -0.41 -66.22 29.52
CA VAL A 6 -1.11 -66.70 28.32
C VAL A 6 -1.30 -65.52 27.38
N LEU A 7 -0.51 -65.53 26.30
CA LEU A 7 -0.76 -64.76 25.09
C LEU A 7 -1.95 -65.39 24.35
N VAL A 8 -2.94 -64.59 23.98
CA VAL A 8 -3.88 -64.95 22.91
C VAL A 8 -3.80 -63.87 21.83
N LEU A 9 -3.06 -64.21 20.78
CA LEU A 9 -3.10 -63.56 19.47
C LEU A 9 -4.30 -64.13 18.70
N THR A 10 -5.26 -63.29 18.33
CA THR A 10 -6.21 -63.59 17.26
C THR A 10 -6.13 -62.47 16.24
N GLY A 11 -5.49 -62.77 15.11
CA GLY A 11 -5.48 -61.93 13.92
C GLY A 11 -6.70 -62.20 13.04
N SER A 12 -7.08 -61.17 12.28
CA SER A 12 -8.01 -61.26 11.16
C SER A 12 -7.23 -60.88 9.90
N ALA A 13 -7.21 -61.77 8.91
CA ALA A 13 -6.57 -61.58 7.60
C ALA A 13 -7.62 -61.64 6.47
N GLY A 14 -7.42 -60.84 5.40
CA GLY A 14 -7.98 -61.01 4.04
C GLY A 14 -8.87 -59.86 3.55
N CYS A 15 -8.37 -58.95 2.68
CA CYS A 15 -8.56 -58.85 1.20
C CYS A 15 -9.97 -58.37 0.78
N ASP A 16 -10.18 -57.37 -0.09
CA ASP A 16 -9.68 -57.30 -1.46
C ASP A 16 -9.91 -55.90 -2.12
N SER A 17 -8.91 -55.55 -2.93
CA SER A 17 -8.78 -54.64 -4.08
C SER A 17 -9.93 -53.71 -4.52
N GLY A 18 -9.63 -52.41 -4.52
CA GLY A 18 -10.31 -51.40 -5.35
C GLY A 18 -9.33 -50.28 -5.68
N GLY A 19 -8.51 -50.50 -6.71
CA GLY A 19 -7.54 -49.52 -7.21
C GLY A 19 -8.21 -48.30 -7.83
N GLY A 20 -7.63 -47.13 -7.55
CA GLY A 20 -7.97 -45.86 -8.18
C GLY A 20 -6.87 -44.85 -7.91
N GLY A 21 -5.71 -45.04 -8.54
CA GLY A 21 -4.71 -43.99 -8.64
C GLY A 21 -5.20 -42.89 -9.59
N GLY A 22 -5.13 -41.65 -9.13
CA GLY A 22 -5.29 -40.41 -9.92
C GLY A 22 -6.73 -40.08 -10.34
N PRO A 23 -7.11 -38.80 -10.39
CA PRO A 23 -6.27 -37.68 -10.80
C PRO A 23 -5.54 -37.06 -9.61
N GLU A 24 -4.21 -36.99 -9.74
CA GLU A 24 -3.47 -35.90 -9.13
C GLU A 24 -4.21 -34.62 -9.53
N ALA A 25 -4.73 -33.90 -8.53
CA ALA A 25 -5.20 -32.55 -8.74
C ALA A 25 -3.97 -31.73 -9.14
N GLY A 26 -3.71 -31.70 -10.43
CA GLY A 26 -2.75 -30.81 -11.07
C GLY A 26 -3.22 -29.39 -10.84
N ASP A 27 -2.73 -28.79 -9.76
CA ASP A 27 -1.98 -27.54 -9.72
C ASP A 27 -1.66 -27.27 -8.24
N SER A 28 -0.82 -28.12 -7.62
CA SER A 28 -0.20 -27.73 -6.35
C SER A 28 0.92 -26.74 -6.66
N ALA A 29 0.53 -25.55 -7.14
CA ALA A 29 1.41 -24.41 -7.12
C ALA A 29 1.85 -24.24 -5.67
N THR A 30 3.14 -24.39 -5.41
CA THR A 30 3.72 -24.08 -4.11
C THR A 30 3.24 -22.67 -3.73
N PRO A 31 2.62 -22.49 -2.54
CA PRO A 31 2.10 -21.19 -2.15
C PRO A 31 3.22 -20.16 -2.24
N VAL A 32 2.92 -19.03 -2.86
CA VAL A 32 3.88 -17.93 -3.00
C VAL A 32 4.12 -17.31 -1.63
N GLY A 33 5.17 -17.74 -0.93
CA GLY A 33 5.41 -17.31 0.44
C GLY A 33 4.46 -17.94 1.47
N ARG A 34 4.73 -17.67 2.75
CA ARG A 34 3.95 -18.16 3.90
C ARG A 34 3.04 -17.06 4.42
N LEU A 35 1.79 -17.40 4.74
CA LEU A 35 0.92 -16.47 5.45
C LEU A 35 1.21 -16.48 6.95
N LEU A 36 1.38 -15.31 7.53
CA LEU A 36 1.55 -15.10 8.95
C LEU A 36 0.20 -14.79 9.62
N ASP A 37 0.13 -14.96 10.94
CA ASP A 37 -1.02 -14.52 11.73
C ASP A 37 -1.03 -13.00 11.97
N ALA A 38 0.13 -12.34 11.78
CA ALA A 38 0.25 -10.90 11.83
C ALA A 38 -0.58 -10.22 10.73
N THR A 39 -1.16 -9.07 11.07
CA THR A 39 -1.95 -8.24 10.17
C THR A 39 -1.54 -6.78 10.28
N ASP A 40 -1.83 -6.02 9.23
CA ASP A 40 -1.81 -4.57 9.30
C ASP A 40 -3.05 -4.01 10.02
N GLU A 41 -3.14 -2.68 10.03
CA GLU A 41 -4.22 -1.89 10.63
C GLU A 41 -5.59 -2.18 9.97
N GLU A 42 -5.60 -2.56 8.70
CA GLU A 42 -6.80 -2.98 7.95
C GLU A 42 -7.14 -4.47 8.12
N GLY A 43 -6.38 -5.22 8.93
CA GLY A 43 -6.59 -6.64 9.18
C GLY A 43 -6.14 -7.56 8.04
N ARG A 44 -5.29 -7.08 7.13
CA ARG A 44 -4.73 -7.86 6.03
C ARG A 44 -3.53 -8.65 6.51
N ARG A 45 -3.56 -9.97 6.28
CA ARG A 45 -2.48 -10.87 6.70
C ARG A 45 -1.20 -10.63 5.91
N TYR A 46 -0.08 -10.82 6.59
CA TYR A 46 1.24 -10.74 5.98
C TYR A 46 1.58 -12.02 5.21
N ARG A 47 2.21 -11.86 4.06
CA ARG A 47 2.74 -12.89 3.18
C ARG A 47 4.26 -12.77 3.17
N GLU A 48 4.86 -13.60 4.01
CA GLU A 48 6.29 -13.72 4.22
C GLU A 48 6.97 -14.37 3.02
N VAL A 49 8.01 -13.73 2.52
CA VAL A 49 8.90 -14.24 1.46
C VAL A 49 10.35 -14.08 1.87
N ASP A 50 11.23 -14.94 1.37
CA ASP A 50 12.66 -14.82 1.61
C ASP A 50 13.19 -13.48 1.07
N ALA A 51 14.07 -12.82 1.83
CA ALA A 51 14.63 -11.51 1.47
C ALA A 51 15.26 -11.47 0.06
N GLU A 52 15.82 -12.58 -0.42
CA GLU A 52 16.43 -12.70 -1.75
C GLU A 52 15.41 -12.57 -2.91
N SER A 53 14.14 -12.88 -2.64
CA SER A 53 13.04 -12.84 -3.62
C SER A 53 12.00 -11.78 -3.29
N ALA A 54 12.24 -11.01 -2.22
CA ALA A 54 11.30 -10.01 -1.74
C ALA A 54 11.17 -8.84 -2.71
N PRO A 55 9.95 -8.31 -2.90
CA PRO A 55 9.81 -7.01 -3.52
C PRO A 55 10.36 -5.93 -2.59
N GLU A 56 10.77 -4.80 -3.16
CA GLU A 56 11.18 -3.59 -2.43
C GLU A 56 10.34 -2.41 -2.91
N ALA A 57 10.08 -1.46 -2.00
CA ALA A 57 9.42 -0.20 -2.30
C ALA A 57 10.26 0.99 -1.84
N GLY A 58 10.16 2.09 -2.57
CA GLY A 58 10.66 3.40 -2.18
C GLY A 58 9.66 4.46 -2.61
N ILE A 59 9.62 5.57 -1.87
CA ILE A 59 8.74 6.70 -2.16
C ILE A 59 9.54 8.00 -2.19
N GLU A 60 9.27 8.82 -3.21
CA GLU A 60 9.78 10.17 -3.36
C GLU A 60 8.59 11.11 -3.55
N VAL A 61 8.59 12.25 -2.86
CA VAL A 61 7.51 13.23 -2.91
C VAL A 61 8.12 14.58 -3.26
N GLN A 62 7.62 15.21 -4.31
CA GLN A 62 8.08 16.52 -4.76
C GLN A 62 6.90 17.50 -4.83
N PRO A 63 7.03 18.73 -4.29
CA PRO A 63 6.00 19.74 -4.45
C PRO A 63 5.93 20.23 -5.90
N GLU A 64 4.72 20.49 -6.37
CA GLU A 64 4.39 21.05 -7.68
C GLU A 64 3.96 22.52 -7.55
N ALA A 65 3.89 23.22 -8.69
CA ALA A 65 3.61 24.66 -8.72
C ALA A 65 2.19 25.06 -8.27
N ASP A 66 1.26 24.12 -8.21
CA ASP A 66 -0.14 24.33 -7.80
C ASP A 66 -0.44 23.77 -6.41
N ASP A 67 0.57 23.74 -5.54
CA ASP A 67 0.52 23.22 -4.16
C ASP A 67 0.18 21.72 -4.07
N SER A 68 0.08 21.01 -5.20
CA SER A 68 0.01 19.56 -5.24
C SER A 68 1.40 18.93 -5.08
N TRP A 69 1.45 17.61 -4.97
CA TRP A 69 2.71 16.87 -4.93
C TRP A 69 2.73 15.76 -6.00
N ASP A 70 3.85 15.65 -6.72
CA ASP A 70 4.18 14.46 -7.52
C ASP A 70 4.74 13.40 -6.57
N VAL A 71 3.98 12.32 -6.40
CA VAL A 71 4.40 11.15 -5.63
C VAL A 71 4.90 10.11 -6.62
N ARG A 72 6.17 9.72 -6.45
CA ARG A 72 6.81 8.68 -7.24
C ARG A 72 7.14 7.49 -6.37
N VAL A 73 6.60 6.34 -6.75
CA VAL A 73 6.90 5.05 -6.16
C VAL A 73 7.92 4.33 -7.02
N THR A 74 9.05 3.99 -6.43
CA THR A 74 10.06 3.12 -7.04
C THR A 74 9.89 1.72 -6.47
N VAL A 75 9.96 0.71 -7.34
CA VAL A 75 9.85 -0.69 -6.92
C VAL A 75 10.95 -1.56 -7.52
N ARG A 76 11.36 -2.60 -6.81
CA ARG A 76 12.24 -3.66 -7.30
C ARG A 76 11.64 -5.02 -6.97
N GLY A 77 11.86 -6.01 -7.81
CA GLY A 77 11.24 -7.33 -7.65
C GLY A 77 9.71 -7.31 -7.68
N PHE A 78 9.08 -6.19 -8.08
CA PHE A 78 7.63 -6.00 -8.06
C PHE A 78 7.10 -5.51 -9.41
N ARG A 79 5.91 -5.98 -9.78
CA ARG A 79 5.15 -5.55 -10.94
C ARG A 79 3.73 -5.16 -10.53
N PHE A 80 3.33 -3.95 -10.90
CA PHE A 80 1.96 -3.50 -10.74
C PHE A 80 0.99 -4.33 -11.58
N SER A 81 -0.11 -4.74 -10.97
CA SER A 81 -1.19 -5.46 -11.61
C SER A 81 -2.17 -4.51 -12.29
N PRO A 82 -2.62 -4.85 -13.51
CA PRO A 82 -3.65 -4.08 -14.20
C PRO A 82 -4.99 -4.17 -13.45
N GLU A 83 -5.93 -3.29 -13.81
CA GLU A 83 -7.30 -3.40 -13.32
C GLU A 83 -7.94 -4.75 -13.71
N GLY A 84 -8.74 -5.31 -12.80
CA GLY A 84 -9.39 -6.60 -13.01
C GLY A 84 -8.46 -7.82 -12.93
N ALA A 85 -7.22 -7.66 -12.44
CA ALA A 85 -6.37 -8.79 -12.12
C ALA A 85 -7.07 -9.76 -11.16
N GLU A 86 -6.86 -11.06 -11.39
CA GLU A 86 -7.44 -12.12 -10.57
C GLU A 86 -6.92 -12.02 -9.13
N ALA A 87 -7.79 -12.23 -8.15
CA ALA A 87 -7.46 -12.13 -6.73
C ALA A 87 -6.63 -13.35 -6.26
N LYS A 88 -5.39 -13.44 -6.74
CA LYS A 88 -4.46 -14.55 -6.47
C LYS A 88 -3.04 -14.03 -6.30
N ALA A 89 -2.36 -14.45 -5.23
CA ALA A 89 -0.95 -14.12 -5.05
C ALA A 89 -0.06 -14.68 -6.17
N VAL A 90 0.72 -13.79 -6.77
CA VAL A 90 1.78 -14.09 -7.74
C VAL A 90 3.06 -13.40 -7.24
N ALA A 91 4.19 -14.11 -7.25
CA ALA A 91 5.44 -13.60 -6.70
C ALA A 91 5.82 -12.25 -7.31
N GLY A 92 6.10 -11.26 -6.44
CA GLY A 92 6.50 -9.93 -6.89
C GLY A 92 5.46 -9.21 -7.73
N ARG A 93 4.16 -9.43 -7.46
CA ARG A 93 3.07 -8.77 -8.19
C ARG A 93 1.99 -8.29 -7.23
N GLY A 94 1.39 -7.16 -7.58
CA GLY A 94 0.11 -6.75 -7.02
C GLY A 94 -0.13 -5.25 -7.13
N VAL A 95 -0.58 -4.63 -6.04
CA VAL A 95 -0.89 -3.19 -5.96
C VAL A 95 -0.09 -2.54 -4.84
N ALA A 96 0.22 -1.25 -4.97
CA ALA A 96 0.76 -0.48 -3.86
C ALA A 96 -0.38 0.31 -3.22
N HIS A 97 -0.54 0.22 -1.91
CA HIS A 97 -1.45 1.10 -1.19
C HIS A 97 -0.66 2.31 -0.70
N LEU A 98 -1.23 3.48 -0.88
CA LEU A 98 -0.68 4.75 -0.41
C LEU A 98 -1.52 5.21 0.79
N PHE A 99 -0.85 5.53 1.89
CA PHE A 99 -1.45 5.96 3.15
C PHE A 99 -0.95 7.36 3.50
N LEU A 100 -1.84 8.19 4.06
CA LEU A 100 -1.50 9.48 4.66
C LEU A 100 -1.79 9.38 6.16
N ASP A 101 -0.76 9.51 6.99
CA ASP A 101 -0.84 9.35 8.45
C ASP A 101 -1.51 8.04 8.92
N GLY A 102 -1.35 6.96 8.14
CA GLY A 102 -1.95 5.65 8.41
C GLY A 102 -3.33 5.44 7.80
N ASP A 103 -4.00 6.50 7.34
CA ASP A 103 -5.28 6.37 6.63
C ASP A 103 -5.06 6.03 5.15
N LEU A 104 -5.76 5.00 4.67
CA LEU A 104 -5.67 4.59 3.26
C LEU A 104 -6.15 5.72 2.35
N LEU A 105 -5.24 6.27 1.57
CA LEU A 105 -5.52 7.33 0.61
C LEU A 105 -5.97 6.76 -0.74
N THR A 106 -5.21 5.83 -1.31
CA THR A 106 -5.50 5.26 -2.62
C THR A 106 -4.75 3.95 -2.89
N ARG A 107 -5.19 3.21 -3.90
CA ARG A 107 -4.50 1.99 -4.41
C ARG A 107 -3.91 2.29 -5.78
N LEU A 108 -2.60 2.13 -5.89
CA LEU A 108 -1.83 2.44 -7.08
C LEU A 108 -1.57 1.17 -7.90
N ARG A 109 -1.91 1.26 -9.19
CA ARG A 109 -1.58 0.28 -10.23
C ARG A 109 -0.46 0.78 -11.15
N GLY A 110 0.29 1.77 -10.68
CA GLY A 110 1.39 2.38 -11.40
C GLY A 110 2.27 3.20 -10.45
N PRO A 111 3.43 3.67 -10.93
CA PRO A 111 4.47 4.24 -10.08
C PRO A 111 4.27 5.73 -9.76
N ARG A 112 3.18 6.36 -10.21
CA ARG A 112 2.96 7.80 -10.04
C ARG A 112 1.58 8.09 -9.53
N TYR A 113 1.49 9.08 -8.66
CA TYR A 113 0.25 9.61 -8.13
C TYR A 113 0.40 11.12 -7.89
N ARG A 114 -0.63 11.88 -8.26
CA ARG A 114 -0.68 13.32 -7.95
C ARG A 114 -1.52 13.52 -6.71
N LEU A 115 -0.88 13.94 -5.63
CA LEU A 115 -1.54 14.23 -4.36
C LEU A 115 -2.02 15.68 -4.36
N ALA A 116 -3.33 15.90 -4.29
CA ALA A 116 -3.90 17.24 -4.30
C ALA A 116 -3.66 17.95 -2.96
N ALA A 117 -3.36 19.26 -3.02
CA ALA A 117 -3.15 20.14 -1.85
C ALA A 117 -4.21 19.95 -0.76
N GLY A 118 -5.49 19.94 -1.16
CA GLY A 118 -6.62 19.85 -0.23
C GLY A 118 -6.77 18.51 0.50
N LEU A 119 -5.97 17.49 0.17
CA LEU A 119 -5.94 16.21 0.88
C LEU A 119 -4.94 16.21 2.03
N VAL A 120 -4.01 17.16 2.06
CA VAL A 120 -2.96 17.24 3.09
C VAL A 120 -3.23 18.48 3.94
N PRO A 121 -3.66 18.30 5.21
CA PRO A 121 -3.82 19.41 6.13
C PRO A 121 -2.52 20.19 6.33
N ARG A 122 -2.59 21.38 6.92
CA ARG A 122 -1.38 22.13 7.27
C ARG A 122 -0.59 21.38 8.34
N GLY A 123 0.72 21.33 8.16
CA GLY A 123 1.63 20.63 9.06
C GLY A 123 2.50 19.62 8.31
N THR A 124 3.22 18.82 9.09
CA THR A 124 4.02 17.71 8.58
C THR A 124 3.21 16.42 8.74
N HIS A 125 3.10 15.68 7.65
CA HIS A 125 2.36 14.42 7.54
C HIS A 125 3.28 13.34 6.98
N GLN A 126 2.93 12.09 7.21
CA GLN A 126 3.67 10.93 6.71
C GLN A 126 2.92 10.28 5.56
N LEU A 127 3.60 10.12 4.44
CA LEU A 127 3.10 9.40 3.28
C LEU A 127 3.79 8.04 3.19
N THR A 128 3.04 6.97 3.38
CA THR A 128 3.56 5.59 3.39
C THR A 128 3.05 4.82 2.20
N VAL A 129 3.94 4.19 1.45
CA VAL A 129 3.59 3.20 0.42
C VAL A 129 3.86 1.80 0.94
N ARG A 130 2.88 0.90 0.84
CA ARG A 130 3.01 -0.52 1.23
C ARG A 130 2.58 -1.41 0.08
N LEU A 131 3.30 -2.52 -0.14
CA LEU A 131 3.02 -3.43 -1.24
C LEU A 131 2.10 -4.57 -0.83
N TYR A 132 1.07 -4.81 -1.65
CA TYR A 132 0.09 -5.87 -1.48
C TYR A 132 0.12 -6.80 -2.67
N ALA A 133 -0.11 -8.09 -2.44
CA ALA A 133 -0.40 -9.08 -3.46
C ALA A 133 -1.82 -8.89 -4.02
N ASP A 134 -2.12 -9.50 -5.17
CA ASP A 134 -3.46 -9.38 -5.78
C ASP A 134 -4.58 -10.06 -4.96
N ASP A 135 -4.24 -11.01 -4.08
CA ASP A 135 -5.18 -11.57 -3.09
C ASP A 135 -5.30 -10.69 -1.82
N ASP A 136 -4.75 -9.48 -1.88
CA ASP A 136 -4.87 -8.42 -0.87
C ASP A 136 -4.18 -8.83 0.45
N THR A 137 -3.15 -9.69 0.37
CA THR A 137 -2.18 -9.95 1.45
C THR A 137 -0.99 -8.99 1.37
N VAL A 138 -0.44 -8.58 2.49
CA VAL A 138 0.70 -7.64 2.54
C VAL A 138 1.98 -8.40 2.22
N TRP A 139 2.82 -7.94 1.29
CA TRP A 139 4.15 -8.52 1.14
C TRP A 139 4.99 -8.21 2.37
N ALA A 140 5.67 -9.22 2.93
CA ALA A 140 6.46 -9.07 4.15
C ALA A 140 7.80 -9.83 4.06
N VAL A 141 8.79 -9.33 4.79
CA VAL A 141 10.11 -9.93 4.97
C VAL A 141 10.47 -9.85 6.45
N ASP A 142 10.92 -10.97 7.02
CA ASP A 142 11.22 -11.13 8.44
C ASP A 142 10.06 -10.69 9.36
N GLY A 143 8.81 -10.85 8.88
CA GLY A 143 7.60 -10.45 9.59
C GLY A 143 7.25 -8.96 9.52
N GLU A 144 8.04 -8.16 8.81
CA GLU A 144 7.81 -6.74 8.61
C GLU A 144 7.21 -6.47 7.23
N PRO A 145 6.21 -5.56 7.12
CA PRO A 145 5.63 -5.22 5.83
C PRO A 145 6.65 -4.56 4.89
N VAL A 146 6.57 -4.87 3.60
CA VAL A 146 7.36 -4.18 2.57
C VAL A 146 6.72 -2.82 2.31
N GLU A 147 7.29 -1.80 2.94
CA GLU A 147 6.82 -0.42 2.86
C GLU A 147 7.95 0.62 2.88
N SER A 148 7.60 1.86 2.55
CA SER A 148 8.50 3.01 2.61
C SER A 148 7.70 4.27 2.92
N THR A 149 8.28 5.16 3.73
CA THR A 149 7.63 6.39 4.20
C THR A 149 8.45 7.62 3.83
N ALA A 150 7.77 8.69 3.44
CA ALA A 150 8.34 10.02 3.26
C ALA A 150 7.50 11.07 3.99
N ASP A 151 8.17 12.08 4.54
CA ASP A 151 7.51 13.23 5.13
C ASP A 151 7.09 14.24 4.05
N ILE A 152 5.90 14.79 4.21
CA ILE A 152 5.36 15.88 3.41
C ILE A 152 4.99 17.03 4.35
N THR A 153 5.30 18.27 3.97
CA THR A 153 4.92 19.45 4.76
C THR A 153 4.09 20.39 3.92
N ALA A 154 2.83 20.58 4.32
CA ALA A 154 1.95 21.57 3.72
C ALA A 154 1.96 22.84 4.56
N SER A 155 2.32 23.95 3.92
CA SER A 155 2.24 25.30 4.48
C SER A 155 1.16 26.07 3.76
N ASP A 156 0.67 27.17 4.35
CA ASP A 156 -0.03 28.15 3.53
C ASP A 156 0.93 28.71 2.49
N ALA A 157 0.51 28.71 1.23
CA ALA A 157 0.94 29.77 0.35
C ALA A 157 0.40 31.07 0.96
N GLU A 158 1.27 31.93 1.46
CA GLU A 158 0.86 33.31 1.74
C GLU A 158 0.18 33.82 0.47
N PRO A 159 -1.06 34.33 0.53
CA PRO A 159 -1.63 34.97 -0.64
C PRO A 159 -0.64 36.06 -1.01
N THR A 160 0.04 35.90 -2.14
CA THR A 160 0.83 36.98 -2.74
C THR A 160 -0.18 37.99 -3.26
N GLY A 161 -0.84 38.67 -2.33
CA GLY A 161 -1.53 39.92 -2.53
C GLY A 161 -0.44 40.92 -2.81
N ALA A 162 -0.02 40.97 -4.08
CA ALA A 162 0.54 42.19 -4.61
C ALA A 162 -0.51 43.28 -4.34
N THR A 163 -0.26 44.05 -3.28
CA THR A 163 -0.90 45.32 -3.02
C THR A 163 -0.81 46.12 -4.31
N GLN A 164 -1.88 46.11 -5.11
CA GLN A 164 -2.06 47.15 -6.11
C GLN A 164 -2.15 48.45 -5.30
N PRO A 165 -1.29 49.45 -5.55
CA PRO A 165 -1.52 50.77 -4.98
C PRO A 165 -2.88 51.23 -5.53
N GLU A 166 -3.83 51.35 -4.62
CA GLU A 166 -5.18 51.80 -4.91
C GLU A 166 -5.05 53.24 -5.41
N ASP A 167 -5.35 53.45 -6.69
CA ASP A 167 -5.49 54.78 -7.29
C ASP A 167 -6.48 55.58 -6.43
N ILE A 168 -5.96 56.58 -5.71
CA ILE A 168 -6.77 57.50 -4.93
C ILE A 168 -7.47 58.43 -5.93
N GLU A 169 -8.66 58.02 -6.37
CA GLU A 169 -9.54 58.80 -7.21
C GLU A 169 -10.09 60.02 -6.43
N GLY A 170 -10.03 61.20 -7.07
CA GLY A 170 -11.01 62.27 -6.82
C GLY A 170 -10.68 63.28 -5.72
N ARG A 171 -9.83 64.27 -6.03
CA ARG A 171 -9.93 65.61 -5.41
C ARG A 171 -10.41 66.63 -6.43
N THR A 172 -11.73 66.74 -6.57
CA THR A 172 -12.39 67.89 -7.17
C THR A 172 -12.13 69.12 -6.30
N VAL A 173 -11.28 70.04 -6.78
CA VAL A 173 -11.14 71.39 -6.22
C VAL A 173 -12.23 72.27 -6.82
N THR A 174 -13.30 72.50 -6.06
CA THR A 174 -14.23 73.60 -6.29
C THR A 174 -13.54 74.90 -5.88
N GLY A 175 -13.21 75.75 -6.85
CA GLY A 175 -12.73 77.12 -6.60
C GLY A 175 -13.91 78.05 -6.26
N PRO A 176 -13.76 79.00 -5.32
CA PRO A 176 -14.82 79.93 -4.99
C PRO A 176 -14.90 81.09 -6.00
N ALA A 177 -16.12 81.53 -6.25
CA ALA A 177 -16.43 82.78 -6.94
C ALA A 177 -15.97 83.99 -6.12
N ALA A 178 -15.39 84.99 -6.78
CA ALA A 178 -15.25 86.34 -6.24
C ALA A 178 -15.40 87.38 -7.37
N ASP A 179 -16.57 88.02 -7.34
CA ASP A 179 -16.89 89.42 -7.61
C ASP A 179 -15.72 90.37 -7.92
N ARG A 180 -15.75 91.00 -9.11
CA ARG A 180 -15.58 92.46 -9.35
C ARG A 180 -15.70 92.83 -10.83
#